data_AF-A0A958GHF8-F1
#
_entry.id   AF-A0A958GHF8-F1
#
_cell.length_a   1.000
_cell.length_b   1.000
_cell.length_c   1.000
_cell.angle_alpha   90.00
_cell.angle_beta   90.00
_cell.angle_gamma   90.00
#
_symmetry.space_group_name_H-M   'P 1'
#
loop_
_entity.id
_entity.type
_entity.pdbx_description
1 polymer ?
#
loop_
_entity_poly.entity_id
_entity_poly.type
_entity_poly.pdbx_seq_one_letter_code
_entity_poly.pdbx_strand_id
1 'polypeptide(L)'
;MKIFVNILIVTLVYIIAGRVISPPTPKVSLYNSYEIKYADKFAEYTLSGNVPGIGSGLTLLSEESDTKKEFLSIADNGSFLTTDKGKRTPFVGRIVLADEVATLASVIPLNGLAKNFDGEDIDIENEAVVWLADEAEPSIVRYQLALQRPLSVYTPGHGLPKILQHKMDNRGIEALAVLPGGKVIFALQSVLDIEGKTSKLAKHIRVLQFDPKTQEVRTFVYPIDTDLYSALSEVKIGGFTAINSHKVLLIEQGPGKDGNYINRINEIDFNIVETIEDDKGEIERKGEVGGLFGKGELKPQEIINLRNYGWRHNKAEGIALTEKGRTIYITNDIDNKVDLNINYEQDPLKVYLWEFRLDNSFKISLLVDIAYRIAPGIITLIAMAFLLRKRKS
;
A
#
# COMPACT_ATOMS: atom_id res chain seq x y z
N MET A 1 -5.65 -34.63 31.08
CA MET A 1 -4.79 -35.13 29.99
C MET A 1 -4.85 -34.24 28.74
N LYS A 2 -6.01 -34.01 28.11
CA LYS A 2 -6.16 -33.11 26.93
C LYS A 2 -5.62 -31.67 27.13
N ILE A 3 -5.86 -31.08 28.31
CA ILE A 3 -5.33 -29.74 28.66
C ILE A 3 -3.79 -29.73 28.73
N PHE A 4 -3.19 -30.79 29.29
CA PHE A 4 -1.72 -30.91 29.38
C PHE A 4 -1.08 -31.11 28.01
N VAL A 5 -1.73 -31.85 27.10
CA VAL A 5 -1.25 -32.02 25.72
C VAL A 5 -1.31 -30.70 24.94
N ASN A 6 -2.39 -29.92 25.09
CA ASN A 6 -2.48 -28.60 24.48
C ASN A 6 -1.44 -27.62 25.04
N ILE A 7 -1.19 -27.66 26.35
CA ILE A 7 -0.14 -26.85 26.99
C ILE A 7 1.24 -27.26 26.46
N LEU A 8 1.53 -28.56 26.36
CA LEU A 8 2.81 -29.04 25.83
C LEU A 8 3.01 -28.62 24.38
N ILE A 9 1.97 -28.66 23.54
CA ILE A 9 2.02 -28.19 22.15
C ILE A 9 2.28 -26.69 22.08
N VAL A 10 1.57 -25.87 22.87
CA VAL A 10 1.77 -24.41 22.89
C VAL A 10 3.16 -24.04 23.41
N THR A 11 3.65 -24.72 24.46
CA THR A 11 5.01 -24.52 24.98
C THR A 11 6.07 -25.00 24.01
N LEU A 12 5.85 -26.11 23.28
CA LEU A 12 6.77 -26.59 22.26
C LEU A 12 6.80 -25.64 21.05
N VAL A 13 5.64 -25.12 20.62
CA VAL A 13 5.53 -24.07 19.59
C VAL A 13 6.23 -22.79 20.05
N TYR A 14 6.11 -22.40 21.32
CA TYR A 14 6.81 -21.25 21.89
C TYR A 14 8.32 -21.46 22.00
N ILE A 15 8.79 -22.66 22.37
CA ILE A 15 10.23 -22.99 22.42
C ILE A 15 10.82 -23.08 21.01
N ILE A 16 10.06 -23.60 20.04
CA ILE A 16 10.45 -23.60 18.63
C ILE A 16 10.48 -22.16 18.13
N ALA A 17 9.45 -21.35 18.37
CA ALA A 17 9.40 -19.93 18.00
C ALA A 17 10.47 -19.08 18.69
N GLY A 18 10.83 -19.40 19.95
CA GLY A 18 11.91 -18.74 20.70
C GLY A 18 13.31 -19.19 20.30
N ARG A 19 13.45 -20.33 19.60
CA ARG A 19 14.70 -20.77 18.96
C ARG A 19 14.79 -20.38 17.48
N VAL A 20 13.70 -19.91 16.87
CA VAL A 20 13.72 -19.31 15.54
C VAL A 20 14.37 -17.93 15.67
N ILE A 21 15.67 -17.89 15.36
CA ILE A 21 16.32 -16.73 14.72
C ILE A 21 15.29 -16.10 13.79
N SER A 22 15.01 -14.80 13.95
CA SER A 22 14.02 -13.99 13.23
C SER A 22 13.30 -14.70 12.08
N PRO A 23 11.94 -14.72 12.05
CA PRO A 23 11.19 -15.48 11.05
C PRO A 23 11.79 -15.25 9.65
N PRO A 24 12.08 -16.31 8.89
CA PRO A 24 12.82 -16.18 7.64
C PRO A 24 12.11 -15.21 6.70
N THR A 25 12.88 -14.32 6.07
CA THR A 25 12.34 -13.42 5.05
C THR A 25 11.68 -14.25 3.95
N PRO A 26 10.41 -13.96 3.59
CA PRO A 26 9.72 -14.64 2.50
C PRO A 26 10.55 -14.61 1.22
N LYS A 27 10.61 -15.74 0.51
CA LYS A 27 11.23 -15.78 -0.82
C LYS A 27 10.17 -15.82 -1.90
N VAL A 28 10.44 -15.15 -3.01
CA VAL A 28 9.65 -15.29 -4.23
C VAL A 28 9.93 -16.67 -4.82
N SER A 29 8.89 -17.47 -4.91
CA SER A 29 8.92 -18.84 -5.46
C SER A 29 8.60 -18.89 -6.95
N LEU A 30 7.84 -17.92 -7.44
CA LEU A 30 7.43 -17.75 -8.83
C LEU A 30 7.16 -16.26 -9.06
N TYR A 31 7.48 -15.78 -10.25
CA TYR A 31 7.03 -14.47 -10.71
C TYR A 31 6.64 -14.53 -12.19
N ASN A 32 5.61 -13.76 -12.56
CA ASN A 32 5.11 -13.63 -13.92
C ASN A 32 4.74 -12.16 -14.20
N SER A 33 4.60 -11.81 -15.48
CA SER A 33 4.08 -10.52 -15.91
C SER A 33 3.06 -10.71 -17.03
N TYR A 34 1.89 -10.11 -16.88
CA TYR A 34 0.81 -10.19 -17.86
C TYR A 34 0.55 -8.81 -18.45
N GLU A 35 0.74 -8.66 -19.77
CA GLU A 35 0.30 -7.44 -20.46
C GLU A 35 -1.22 -7.31 -20.31
N ILE A 36 -1.69 -6.16 -19.82
CA ILE A 36 -3.11 -5.91 -19.69
C ILE A 36 -3.68 -5.54 -21.06
N LYS A 37 -4.46 -6.45 -21.63
CA LYS A 37 -5.11 -6.25 -22.92
C LYS A 37 -6.40 -5.45 -22.76
N TYR A 38 -6.70 -4.60 -23.72
CA TYR A 38 -7.93 -3.81 -23.75
C TYR A 38 -8.99 -4.57 -24.53
N ALA A 39 -10.14 -4.87 -23.93
CA ALA A 39 -11.22 -5.50 -24.68
C ALA A 39 -11.77 -4.56 -25.77
N ASP A 40 -12.14 -5.10 -26.93
CA ASP A 40 -12.55 -4.32 -28.13
C ASP A 40 -13.68 -3.31 -27.86
N LYS A 41 -14.55 -3.59 -26.88
CA LYS A 41 -15.66 -2.72 -26.47
C LYS A 41 -15.23 -1.37 -25.86
N PHE A 42 -13.95 -1.17 -25.53
CA PHE A 42 -13.45 0.15 -25.12
C PHE A 42 -13.16 1.08 -26.29
N ALA A 43 -13.26 0.62 -27.54
CA ALA A 43 -13.17 1.49 -28.70
C ALA A 43 -14.26 2.60 -28.72
N GLU A 44 -15.42 2.37 -28.07
CA GLU A 44 -16.52 3.33 -27.98
C GLU A 44 -16.29 4.43 -26.93
N TYR A 45 -15.46 4.19 -25.91
CA TYR A 45 -14.99 5.26 -25.03
C TYR A 45 -13.77 5.88 -25.68
N THR A 46 -13.82 7.15 -26.03
CA THR A 46 -12.61 7.88 -26.45
C THR A 46 -11.73 8.06 -25.20
N LEU A 47 -10.89 7.06 -24.92
CA LEU A 47 -9.78 7.13 -23.99
C LEU A 47 -8.76 8.08 -24.62
N SER A 48 -8.80 9.33 -24.18
CA SER A 48 -7.87 10.35 -24.66
C SER A 48 -6.72 10.49 -23.67
N GLY A 49 -5.49 10.40 -24.20
CA GLY A 49 -4.26 10.11 -23.45
C GLY A 49 -3.58 8.96 -24.19
N ASN A 50 -2.30 9.09 -24.55
CA ASN A 50 -1.68 8.29 -25.61
C ASN A 50 -1.66 6.76 -25.35
N VAL A 51 -1.87 6.33 -24.10
CA VAL A 51 -2.22 4.98 -23.66
C VAL A 51 -3.09 5.16 -22.40
N PRO A 52 -4.11 4.34 -22.13
CA PRO A 52 -4.87 4.46 -20.88
C PRO A 52 -3.95 4.09 -19.71
N GLY A 53 -3.56 5.07 -18.92
CA GLY A 53 -2.86 4.91 -17.65
C GLY A 53 -3.83 4.38 -16.60
N ILE A 54 -4.17 3.08 -16.72
CA ILE A 54 -4.63 2.29 -15.58
C ILE A 54 -3.39 1.76 -14.88
N GLY A 55 -3.42 1.65 -13.55
CA GLY A 55 -2.31 1.03 -12.80
C GLY A 55 -1.78 1.87 -11.64
N SER A 56 -2.25 3.10 -11.45
CA SER A 56 -1.83 3.92 -10.31
C SER A 56 -2.21 3.26 -8.98
N GLY A 57 -3.43 2.75 -8.88
CA GLY A 57 -3.88 1.94 -7.73
C GLY A 57 -4.34 0.56 -8.15
N LEU A 58 -4.35 -0.38 -7.22
CA LEU A 58 -4.81 -1.75 -7.46
C LEU A 58 -5.39 -2.37 -6.18
N THR A 59 -6.59 -2.94 -6.27
CA THR A 59 -7.18 -3.73 -5.19
C THR A 59 -7.87 -4.98 -5.71
N LEU A 60 -7.86 -6.04 -4.91
CA LEU A 60 -8.51 -7.31 -5.25
C LEU A 60 -10.04 -7.17 -5.10
N LEU A 61 -10.76 -7.30 -6.21
CA LEU A 61 -12.22 -7.33 -6.23
C LEU A 61 -12.77 -8.72 -5.91
N SER A 62 -12.23 -9.75 -6.54
CA SER A 62 -12.65 -11.13 -6.31
C SER A 62 -11.57 -12.15 -6.69
N GLU A 63 -11.61 -13.30 -6.04
CA GLU A 63 -10.75 -14.44 -6.30
C GLU A 63 -11.63 -15.69 -6.39
N GLU A 64 -12.02 -16.06 -7.61
CA GLU A 64 -12.85 -17.25 -7.87
C GLU A 64 -12.01 -18.53 -7.80
N SER A 65 -10.76 -18.46 -8.25
CA SER A 65 -9.78 -19.54 -8.20
C SER A 65 -8.35 -18.99 -8.26
N ASP A 66 -7.36 -19.86 -8.07
CA ASP A 66 -5.94 -19.51 -8.26
C ASP A 66 -5.67 -18.92 -9.66
N THR A 67 -6.42 -19.31 -10.69
CA THR A 67 -6.24 -18.85 -12.08
C THR A 67 -7.22 -17.80 -12.54
N LYS A 68 -8.23 -17.45 -11.72
CA LYS A 68 -9.26 -16.47 -12.06
C LYS A 68 -9.47 -15.46 -10.94
N LYS A 69 -8.93 -14.26 -11.16
CA LYS A 69 -8.93 -13.14 -10.22
C LYS A 69 -9.41 -11.88 -10.92
N GLU A 70 -10.01 -10.98 -10.15
CA GLU A 70 -10.43 -9.68 -10.65
C GLU A 70 -9.95 -8.58 -9.73
N PHE A 71 -9.52 -7.47 -10.33
CA PHE A 71 -8.98 -6.32 -9.64
C PHE A 71 -9.73 -5.06 -10.07
N LEU A 72 -9.79 -4.08 -9.17
CA LEU A 72 -10.07 -2.69 -9.53
C LEU A 72 -8.74 -1.94 -9.59
N SER A 73 -8.57 -1.10 -10.60
CA SER A 73 -7.42 -0.22 -10.74
C SER A 73 -7.87 1.19 -11.08
N ILE A 74 -7.39 2.18 -10.34
CA ILE A 74 -7.71 3.58 -10.60
C ILE A 74 -6.78 4.13 -11.69
N ALA A 75 -7.31 5.07 -12.46
CA ALA A 75 -6.57 5.78 -13.48
C ALA A 75 -6.10 7.15 -12.97
N ASP A 76 -4.89 7.53 -13.38
CA ASP A 76 -4.28 8.83 -13.10
C ASP A 76 -5.02 9.99 -13.82
N ASN A 77 -4.69 11.23 -13.49
CA ASN A 77 -5.23 12.41 -14.20
C ASN A 77 -4.81 12.48 -15.67
N GLY A 78 -3.71 11.81 -16.06
CA GLY A 78 -3.34 11.62 -17.46
C GLY A 78 -4.42 10.91 -18.28
N SER A 79 -5.26 10.12 -17.63
CA SER A 79 -6.20 9.18 -18.25
C SER A 79 -7.64 9.45 -17.83
N PHE A 80 -8.49 9.74 -18.81
CA PHE A 80 -9.87 10.15 -18.52
C PHE A 80 -10.83 9.70 -19.61
N LEU A 81 -12.08 9.50 -19.20
CA LEU A 81 -13.18 9.29 -20.13
C LEU A 81 -13.61 10.66 -20.68
N THR A 82 -13.62 10.78 -22.01
CA THR A 82 -14.25 11.92 -22.69
C THR A 82 -15.66 11.53 -23.11
N THR A 83 -16.67 12.17 -22.51
CA THR A 83 -18.08 12.04 -22.95
C THR A 83 -18.38 13.03 -24.08
N ASP A 84 -19.51 12.87 -24.78
CA ASP A 84 -19.97 13.72 -25.92
C ASP A 84 -19.99 15.24 -25.63
N LYS A 85 -19.87 15.65 -24.36
CA LYS A 85 -19.80 17.05 -23.92
C LYS A 85 -18.38 17.56 -23.64
N GLY A 86 -17.35 16.79 -23.96
CA GLY A 86 -15.94 17.16 -23.72
C GLY A 86 -15.51 17.17 -22.25
N LYS A 87 -16.34 16.63 -21.34
CA LYS A 87 -16.02 16.56 -19.91
C LYS A 87 -15.03 15.42 -19.65
N ARG A 88 -13.86 15.76 -19.12
CA ARG A 88 -12.89 14.80 -18.54
C ARG A 88 -13.48 14.19 -17.28
N THR A 89 -13.55 12.87 -17.22
CA THR A 89 -14.06 12.13 -16.05
C THR A 89 -13.04 11.05 -15.65
N PRO A 90 -12.52 11.07 -14.41
CA PRO A 90 -11.70 9.98 -13.88
C PRO A 90 -12.49 8.66 -13.90
N PHE A 91 -11.80 7.52 -13.84
CA PHE A 91 -12.45 6.22 -13.86
C PHE A 91 -11.66 5.16 -13.10
N VAL A 92 -12.33 4.06 -12.79
CA VAL A 92 -11.72 2.82 -12.31
C VAL A 92 -11.88 1.76 -13.38
N GLY A 93 -10.80 1.05 -13.71
CA GLY A 93 -10.79 -0.13 -14.56
C GLY A 93 -11.01 -1.40 -13.75
N ARG A 94 -11.82 -2.33 -14.25
CA ARG A 94 -11.88 -3.72 -13.77
C ARG A 94 -10.95 -4.56 -14.61
N ILE A 95 -9.90 -5.09 -14.01
CA ILE A 95 -8.96 -5.99 -14.66
C ILE A 95 -9.35 -7.43 -14.31
N VAL A 96 -9.46 -8.30 -15.30
CA VAL A 96 -9.72 -9.73 -15.11
C VAL A 96 -8.46 -10.48 -15.53
N LEU A 97 -7.88 -11.24 -14.61
CA LEU A 97 -6.83 -12.21 -14.88
C LEU A 97 -7.48 -13.60 -14.92
N ALA A 98 -7.53 -14.21 -16.10
CA ALA A 98 -8.07 -15.55 -16.29
C ALA A 98 -7.12 -16.36 -17.17
N ASP A 99 -6.68 -17.51 -16.68
CA ASP A 99 -5.81 -18.45 -17.40
C ASP A 99 -4.61 -17.75 -18.07
N GLU A 100 -3.87 -16.97 -17.26
CA GLU A 100 -2.68 -16.20 -17.65
C GLU A 100 -2.94 -15.05 -18.64
N VAL A 101 -4.20 -14.66 -18.85
CA VAL A 101 -4.57 -13.50 -19.67
C VAL A 101 -5.15 -12.40 -18.79
N ALA A 102 -4.44 -11.28 -18.70
CA ALA A 102 -4.93 -10.06 -18.06
C ALA A 102 -5.68 -9.18 -19.08
N THR A 103 -6.90 -8.78 -18.76
CA THR A 103 -7.74 -7.95 -19.63
C THR A 103 -8.41 -6.85 -18.82
N LEU A 104 -8.29 -5.59 -19.25
CA LEU A 104 -9.21 -4.54 -18.81
C LEU A 104 -10.59 -4.90 -19.34
N ALA A 105 -11.52 -5.24 -18.47
CA ALA A 105 -12.81 -5.86 -18.79
C ALA A 105 -14.00 -4.90 -18.66
N SER A 106 -13.91 -3.85 -17.85
CA SER A 106 -14.90 -2.74 -17.80
C SER A 106 -14.25 -1.47 -17.22
N VAL A 107 -14.85 -0.31 -17.47
CA VAL A 107 -14.49 0.95 -16.79
C VAL A 107 -15.72 1.49 -16.06
N ILE A 108 -15.51 2.13 -14.91
CA ILE A 108 -16.53 2.75 -14.08
C ILE A 108 -16.19 4.23 -13.95
N PRO A 109 -16.98 5.15 -14.54
CA PRO A 109 -16.76 6.59 -14.39
C PRO A 109 -16.89 7.03 -12.92
N LEU A 110 -15.99 7.90 -12.48
CA LEU A 110 -16.01 8.50 -11.15
C LEU A 110 -16.57 9.93 -11.21
N ASN A 111 -17.89 10.05 -11.22
CA ASN A 111 -18.58 11.34 -11.17
C ASN A 111 -18.54 11.99 -9.78
N GLY A 112 -18.68 13.32 -9.76
CA GLY A 112 -18.78 14.11 -8.53
C GLY A 112 -17.46 14.40 -7.80
N LEU A 113 -16.33 13.93 -8.33
CA LEU A 113 -14.99 14.27 -7.83
C LEU A 113 -14.56 15.68 -8.28
N ALA A 114 -13.51 16.19 -7.64
CA ALA A 114 -12.89 17.46 -8.02
C ALA A 114 -12.41 17.43 -9.48
N LYS A 115 -12.39 18.60 -10.14
CA LYS A 115 -12.04 18.70 -11.56
C LYS A 115 -10.59 18.25 -11.84
N ASN A 116 -9.71 18.46 -10.88
CA ASN A 116 -8.29 18.13 -10.91
C ASN A 116 -7.98 16.88 -10.07
N PHE A 117 -8.97 16.06 -9.72
CA PHE A 117 -8.74 14.82 -9.00
C PHE A 117 -7.73 13.97 -9.73
N ASP A 118 -6.69 13.54 -9.03
CA ASP A 118 -5.59 12.76 -9.56
C ASP A 118 -5.50 11.44 -8.80
N GLY A 119 -6.10 10.40 -9.38
CA GLY A 119 -6.34 9.16 -8.67
C GLY A 119 -5.10 8.28 -8.60
N GLU A 120 -4.52 8.13 -7.42
CA GLU A 120 -3.28 7.37 -7.25
C GLU A 120 -3.44 6.03 -6.54
N ASP A 121 -4.47 5.85 -5.71
CA ASP A 121 -4.71 4.54 -5.09
C ASP A 121 -6.21 4.28 -4.86
N ILE A 122 -6.55 3.01 -4.72
CA ILE A 122 -7.91 2.54 -4.49
C ILE A 122 -7.91 1.31 -3.59
N ASP A 123 -8.79 1.28 -2.59
CA ASP A 123 -9.05 0.04 -1.86
C ASP A 123 -10.52 -0.12 -1.48
N ILE A 124 -10.97 -1.37 -1.36
CA ILE A 124 -12.38 -1.73 -1.17
C ILE A 124 -12.73 -1.70 0.31
N GLU A 125 -13.75 -0.91 0.67
CA GLU A 125 -14.39 -1.02 1.98
C GLU A 125 -15.40 -2.18 2.01
N ASN A 126 -16.19 -2.28 0.94
CA ASN A 126 -17.17 -3.34 0.70
C ASN A 126 -17.60 -3.35 -0.78
N GLU A 127 -18.47 -4.30 -1.17
CA GLU A 127 -18.91 -4.51 -2.57
C GLU A 127 -19.41 -3.25 -3.29
N ALA A 128 -19.89 -2.23 -2.57
CA ALA A 128 -20.43 -1.00 -3.16
C ALA A 128 -19.59 0.25 -2.91
N VAL A 129 -18.64 0.22 -1.97
CA VAL A 129 -17.92 1.40 -1.47
C VAL A 129 -16.42 1.16 -1.49
N VAL A 130 -15.70 2.14 -2.04
CA VAL A 130 -14.24 2.16 -2.11
C VAL A 130 -13.70 3.43 -1.45
N TRP A 131 -12.43 3.38 -1.08
CA TRP A 131 -11.63 4.54 -0.74
C TRP A 131 -10.68 4.85 -1.89
N LEU A 132 -10.52 6.13 -2.20
CA LEU A 132 -9.65 6.63 -3.27
C LEU A 132 -8.63 7.61 -2.66
N ALA A 133 -7.40 7.59 -3.16
CA ALA A 133 -6.37 8.60 -2.88
C ALA A 133 -6.30 9.64 -4.01
N ASP A 134 -6.02 10.90 -3.65
CA ASP A 134 -5.85 12.02 -4.58
C ASP A 134 -4.46 12.67 -4.42
N GLU A 135 -3.69 12.78 -5.51
CA GLU A 135 -2.37 13.43 -5.52
C GLU A 135 -2.45 14.97 -5.55
N ALA A 136 -3.44 15.49 -6.29
CA ALA A 136 -3.46 16.91 -6.63
C ALA A 136 -3.83 17.75 -5.40
N GLU A 137 -4.95 17.40 -4.77
CA GLU A 137 -5.33 17.88 -3.44
C GLU A 137 -5.21 16.68 -2.49
N PRO A 138 -4.20 16.60 -1.61
CA PRO A 138 -3.83 15.37 -0.90
C PRO A 138 -4.97 14.92 0.02
N SER A 139 -5.87 14.12 -0.53
CA SER A 139 -7.18 13.83 0.03
C SER A 139 -7.50 12.35 -0.05
N ILE A 140 -8.35 11.90 0.87
CA ILE A 140 -8.94 10.57 0.81
C ILE A 140 -10.45 10.70 0.60
N VAL A 141 -10.98 9.93 -0.36
CA VAL A 141 -12.38 9.99 -0.77
C VAL A 141 -13.05 8.66 -0.54
N ARG A 142 -14.10 8.64 0.29
CA ARG A 142 -14.99 7.50 0.40
C ARG A 142 -16.04 7.60 -0.69
N TYR A 143 -16.11 6.62 -1.59
CA TYR A 143 -16.84 6.72 -2.84
C TYR A 143 -17.81 5.55 -3.03
N GLN A 144 -19.02 5.83 -3.53
CA GLN A 144 -20.00 4.79 -3.85
C GLN A 144 -20.04 4.52 -5.35
N LEU A 145 -19.50 3.37 -5.79
CA LEU A 145 -19.30 3.04 -7.20
C LEU A 145 -20.62 2.98 -7.99
N ALA A 146 -21.64 2.29 -7.46
CA ALA A 146 -22.92 2.12 -8.15
C ALA A 146 -23.69 3.45 -8.33
N LEU A 147 -23.57 4.37 -7.37
CA LEU A 147 -24.21 5.69 -7.46
C LEU A 147 -23.32 6.74 -8.14
N GLN A 148 -22.07 6.40 -8.43
CA GLN A 148 -21.05 7.30 -8.98
C GLN A 148 -21.03 8.66 -8.27
N ARG A 149 -20.89 8.64 -6.94
CA ARG A 149 -20.76 9.86 -6.13
C ARG A 149 -19.84 9.69 -4.93
N PRO A 150 -19.12 10.75 -4.52
CA PRO A 150 -18.47 10.77 -3.22
C PRO A 150 -19.51 10.71 -2.10
N LEU A 151 -19.18 9.96 -1.04
CA LEU A 151 -19.91 9.92 0.23
C LEU A 151 -19.30 10.89 1.24
N SER A 152 -17.97 10.96 1.27
CA SER A 152 -17.20 11.90 2.09
C SER A 152 -15.84 12.14 1.46
N VAL A 153 -15.32 13.36 1.63
CA VAL A 153 -14.01 13.81 1.14
C VAL A 153 -13.29 14.43 2.31
N TYR A 154 -12.06 14.01 2.58
CA TYR A 154 -11.23 14.51 3.67
C TYR A 154 -9.96 15.12 3.11
N THR A 155 -9.71 16.39 3.39
CA THR A 155 -8.58 17.18 2.88
C THR A 155 -7.80 17.79 4.04
N PRO A 156 -6.58 18.33 3.82
CA PRO A 156 -5.81 18.97 4.89
C PRO A 156 -6.59 20.13 5.52
N GLY A 157 -6.78 20.07 6.85
CA GLY A 157 -7.58 21.05 7.59
C GLY A 157 -9.09 20.75 7.63
N HIS A 158 -9.55 19.75 6.86
CA HIS A 158 -10.94 19.28 6.84
C HIS A 158 -10.97 17.76 7.03
N GLY A 159 -10.75 17.35 8.29
CA GLY A 159 -10.69 15.95 8.71
C GLY A 159 -9.31 15.31 8.62
N LEU A 160 -8.38 15.86 7.82
CA LEU A 160 -6.96 15.47 7.84
C LEU A 160 -6.08 16.56 8.47
N PRO A 161 -4.89 16.22 9.00
CA PRO A 161 -3.94 17.19 9.53
C PRO A 161 -3.58 18.26 8.49
N LYS A 162 -3.67 19.53 8.88
CA LYS A 162 -3.41 20.67 7.97
C LYS A 162 -1.99 20.66 7.38
N ILE A 163 -1.02 20.11 8.11
CA ILE A 163 0.36 20.04 7.67
C ILE A 163 0.56 19.32 6.33
N LEU A 164 -0.35 18.40 5.96
CA LEU A 164 -0.28 17.69 4.67
C LEU A 164 -0.39 18.62 3.44
N GLN A 165 -0.88 19.86 3.62
CA GLN A 165 -0.87 20.88 2.56
C GLN A 165 0.55 21.24 2.09
N HIS A 166 1.59 20.94 2.89
CA HIS A 166 2.99 21.19 2.57
C HIS A 166 3.63 20.07 1.76
N LYS A 167 2.83 19.27 1.04
CA LYS A 167 3.34 18.32 0.06
C LYS A 167 4.23 19.04 -0.96
N MET A 168 5.14 18.30 -1.58
CA MET A 168 5.78 18.77 -2.80
C MET A 168 4.74 18.83 -3.95
N ASP A 169 5.02 19.66 -4.95
CA ASP A 169 4.21 19.73 -6.17
C ASP A 169 4.12 18.35 -6.83
N ASN A 170 2.91 17.93 -7.21
CA ASN A 170 2.59 16.59 -7.74
C ASN A 170 3.23 15.44 -6.91
N ARG A 171 3.01 15.49 -5.58
CA ARG A 171 3.42 14.45 -4.61
C ARG A 171 2.43 14.37 -3.43
N GLY A 172 1.14 14.22 -3.73
CA GLY A 172 0.06 14.14 -2.75
C GLY A 172 -0.06 12.77 -2.12
N ILE A 173 -1.29 12.30 -1.85
CA ILE A 173 -1.47 10.96 -1.28
C ILE A 173 -1.37 9.95 -2.43
N GLU A 174 -0.33 9.10 -2.39
CA GLU A 174 -0.08 8.08 -3.43
C GLU A 174 -0.56 6.69 -3.00
N ALA A 175 -0.68 6.47 -1.70
CA ALA A 175 -0.86 5.12 -1.17
C ALA A 175 -2.01 5.08 -0.18
N LEU A 176 -2.87 4.07 -0.30
CA LEU A 176 -4.03 3.87 0.54
C LEU A 176 -4.35 2.37 0.71
N ALA A 177 -4.65 1.96 1.93
CA ALA A 177 -5.20 0.63 2.21
C ALA A 177 -6.29 0.70 3.28
N VAL A 178 -7.36 -0.07 3.10
CA VAL A 178 -8.41 -0.30 4.09
C VAL A 178 -8.03 -1.52 4.92
N LEU A 179 -7.72 -1.30 6.20
CA LEU A 179 -7.43 -2.37 7.14
C LEU A 179 -8.70 -3.15 7.48
N PRO A 180 -8.59 -4.47 7.76
CA PRO A 180 -9.63 -5.22 8.44
C PRO A 180 -10.09 -4.48 9.71
N GLY A 181 -11.38 -4.13 9.75
CA GLY A 181 -11.97 -3.28 10.79
C GLY A 181 -12.37 -1.87 10.30
N GLY A 182 -11.97 -1.49 9.08
CA GLY A 182 -12.43 -0.30 8.36
C GLY A 182 -11.60 0.95 8.59
N LYS A 183 -10.45 0.86 9.27
CA LYS A 183 -9.51 1.98 9.35
C LYS A 183 -8.76 2.11 8.03
N VAL A 184 -8.41 3.33 7.64
CA VAL A 184 -7.72 3.62 6.39
C VAL A 184 -6.29 4.03 6.71
N ILE A 185 -5.30 3.33 6.15
CA ILE A 185 -3.90 3.74 6.17
C ILE A 185 -3.61 4.46 4.86
N PHE A 186 -2.91 5.58 4.90
CA PHE A 186 -2.50 6.29 3.70
C PHE A 186 -1.17 7.02 3.90
N ALA A 187 -0.48 7.36 2.82
CA ALA A 187 0.78 8.09 2.87
C ALA A 187 0.88 9.12 1.77
N LEU A 188 1.62 10.19 2.06
CA LEU A 188 2.11 11.07 1.00
C LEU A 188 3.09 10.29 0.10
N GLN A 189 3.17 10.68 -1.16
CA GLN A 189 4.10 10.08 -2.12
C GLN A 189 5.55 10.30 -1.65
N SER A 190 5.90 11.48 -1.14
CA SER A 190 7.27 11.83 -0.71
C SER A 190 7.27 12.71 0.54
N VAL A 191 8.46 13.18 0.92
CA VAL A 191 8.70 14.10 2.03
C VAL A 191 7.87 15.38 1.89
N LEU A 192 7.54 15.98 3.03
CA LEU A 192 6.96 17.32 3.07
C LEU A 192 8.02 18.39 2.79
N ASP A 193 7.61 19.48 2.14
CA ASP A 193 8.43 20.66 1.88
C ASP A 193 7.90 21.90 2.61
N ILE A 194 8.23 22.00 3.88
CA ILE A 194 7.80 23.10 4.75
C ILE A 194 8.47 24.40 4.28
N GLU A 195 7.64 25.31 3.76
CA GLU A 195 8.06 26.61 3.21
C GLU A 195 9.10 26.51 2.08
N GLY A 196 9.17 25.39 1.36
CA GLY A 196 10.15 25.18 0.29
C GLY A 196 11.60 24.97 0.77
N LYS A 197 11.78 24.53 2.02
CA LYS A 197 13.10 24.43 2.68
C LYS A 197 13.46 23.03 3.15
N THR A 198 12.53 22.08 3.20
CA THR A 198 12.75 20.78 3.87
C THR A 198 12.79 19.59 2.93
N SER A 199 12.42 19.72 1.66
CA SER A 199 12.45 18.61 0.70
C SER A 199 13.81 17.90 0.58
N LYS A 200 14.93 18.63 0.80
CA LYS A 200 16.29 18.07 0.80
C LYS A 200 16.82 17.69 2.19
N LEU A 201 16.08 17.96 3.26
CA LEU A 201 16.49 17.78 4.65
C LEU A 201 15.70 16.68 5.36
N ALA A 202 14.40 16.58 5.08
CA ALA A 202 13.50 15.61 5.68
C ALA A 202 13.95 14.19 5.32
N LYS A 203 14.04 13.33 6.33
CA LYS A 203 14.53 11.94 6.20
C LYS A 203 13.39 10.94 6.36
N HIS A 204 12.16 11.37 6.14
CA HIS A 204 10.98 10.55 6.36
C HIS A 204 9.79 11.03 5.54
N ILE A 205 8.86 10.09 5.32
CA ILE A 205 7.57 10.33 4.66
C ILE A 205 6.46 10.17 5.71
N ARG A 206 5.43 11.02 5.68
CA ARG A 206 4.32 10.90 6.61
C ARG A 206 3.35 9.80 6.18
N VAL A 207 3.05 8.92 7.13
CA VAL A 207 2.06 7.84 6.98
C VAL A 207 0.99 8.06 8.05
N LEU A 208 -0.28 7.89 7.71
CA LEU A 208 -1.39 8.23 8.58
C LEU A 208 -2.37 7.06 8.66
N GLN A 209 -3.02 6.94 9.81
CA GLN A 209 -4.14 6.04 10.04
C GLN A 209 -5.38 6.87 10.40
N PHE A 210 -6.40 6.79 9.57
CA PHE A 210 -7.70 7.41 9.77
C PHE A 210 -8.75 6.40 10.23
N ASP A 211 -9.47 6.73 11.29
CA ASP A 211 -10.65 5.97 11.71
C ASP A 211 -11.92 6.69 11.21
N PRO A 212 -12.65 6.17 10.21
CA PRO A 212 -13.84 6.84 9.67
C PRO A 212 -15.01 6.92 10.66
N LYS A 213 -15.00 6.14 11.76
CA LYS A 213 -16.06 6.18 12.77
C LYS A 213 -15.88 7.32 13.76
N THR A 214 -14.65 7.57 14.19
CA THR A 214 -14.32 8.63 15.16
C THR A 214 -13.78 9.89 14.52
N GLN A 215 -13.34 9.79 13.26
CA GLN A 215 -12.56 10.79 12.52
C GLN A 215 -11.20 11.12 13.17
N GLU A 216 -10.71 10.24 14.04
CA GLU A 216 -9.37 10.38 14.61
C GLU A 216 -8.30 10.04 13.57
N VAL A 217 -7.22 10.83 13.58
CA VAL A 217 -6.04 10.61 12.75
C VAL A 217 -4.85 10.34 13.64
N ARG A 218 -4.15 9.24 13.40
CA ARG A 218 -2.82 8.98 13.96
C ARG A 218 -1.78 9.21 12.87
N THR A 219 -0.68 9.86 13.21
CA THR A 219 0.40 10.20 12.29
C THR A 219 1.65 9.41 12.68
N PHE A 220 2.34 8.91 11.67
CA PHE A 220 3.56 8.13 11.75
C PHE A 220 4.57 8.65 10.74
N VAL A 221 5.82 8.21 10.86
CA VAL A 221 6.87 8.48 9.89
C VAL A 221 7.47 7.20 9.38
N TYR A 222 7.52 7.11 8.06
CA TYR A 222 8.27 6.10 7.34
C TYR A 222 9.71 6.59 7.14
N PRO A 223 10.73 5.91 7.68
CA PRO A 223 12.12 6.35 7.57
C PRO A 223 12.66 6.19 6.15
N ILE A 224 13.45 7.16 5.70
CA ILE A 224 14.22 7.05 4.45
C ILE A 224 15.65 6.63 4.80
N ASP A 225 16.15 5.57 4.16
CA ASP A 225 17.56 5.17 4.26
C ASP A 225 18.47 6.18 3.54
N THR A 226 19.08 7.08 4.32
CA THR A 226 19.95 8.12 3.79
C THR A 226 21.27 7.62 3.25
N ASP A 227 21.67 6.39 3.57
CA ASP A 227 22.89 5.79 3.03
C ASP A 227 22.63 5.20 1.65
N LEU A 228 21.41 4.72 1.41
CA LEU A 228 20.97 4.10 0.17
C LEU A 228 20.63 5.11 -0.94
N TYR A 229 19.85 6.15 -0.62
CA TYR A 229 19.26 7.04 -1.64
C TYR A 229 20.12 8.27 -1.94
N SER A 230 20.19 8.65 -3.22
CA SER A 230 20.97 9.80 -3.70
C SER A 230 20.24 11.14 -3.51
N ALA A 231 18.90 11.12 -3.47
CA ALA A 231 18.06 12.30 -3.28
C ALA A 231 16.83 11.95 -2.44
N LEU A 232 16.73 12.50 -1.23
CA LEU A 232 15.64 12.20 -0.29
C LEU A 232 14.27 12.62 -0.83
N SER A 233 14.20 13.75 -1.54
CA SER A 233 12.99 14.22 -2.19
C SER A 233 12.50 13.27 -3.28
N GLU A 234 13.38 12.42 -3.84
CA GLU A 234 13.05 11.48 -4.91
C GLU A 234 12.71 10.07 -4.39
N VAL A 235 12.74 9.86 -3.08
CA VAL A 235 12.21 8.64 -2.48
C VAL A 235 10.69 8.75 -2.43
N LYS A 236 10.02 7.72 -2.94
CA LYS A 236 8.58 7.68 -3.12
C LYS A 236 7.96 6.43 -2.52
N ILE A 237 6.77 6.61 -1.94
CA ILE A 237 5.82 5.53 -1.72
C ILE A 237 4.91 5.43 -2.94
N GLY A 238 4.66 4.21 -3.44
CA GLY A 238 3.87 3.95 -4.66
C GLY A 238 2.66 3.04 -4.46
N GLY A 239 2.04 3.04 -3.28
CA GLY A 239 0.84 2.21 -3.02
C GLY A 239 0.94 1.32 -1.80
N PHE A 240 -0.23 0.98 -1.23
CA PHE A 240 -0.37 0.12 -0.05
C PHE A 240 -1.34 -1.03 -0.28
N THR A 241 -1.15 -2.13 0.46
CA THR A 241 -2.17 -3.17 0.58
C THR A 241 -2.16 -3.81 1.97
N ALA A 242 -3.34 -4.06 2.53
CA ALA A 242 -3.46 -4.58 3.89
C ALA A 242 -3.15 -6.08 3.96
N ILE A 243 -2.27 -6.46 4.90
CA ILE A 243 -2.03 -7.86 5.25
C ILE A 243 -3.05 -8.31 6.31
N ASN A 244 -3.25 -7.47 7.32
CA ASN A 244 -4.17 -7.70 8.43
C ASN A 244 -4.56 -6.35 9.08
N SER A 245 -5.22 -6.38 10.25
CA SER A 245 -5.73 -5.18 10.94
C SER A 245 -4.67 -4.18 11.44
N HIS A 246 -3.38 -4.45 11.25
CA HIS A 246 -2.29 -3.60 11.71
C HIS A 246 -1.01 -3.69 10.87
N LYS A 247 -0.97 -4.51 9.81
CA LYS A 247 0.17 -4.63 8.91
C LYS A 247 -0.26 -4.34 7.47
N VAL A 248 0.61 -3.65 6.75
CA VAL A 248 0.46 -3.42 5.30
C VAL A 248 1.77 -3.75 4.60
N LEU A 249 1.66 -4.08 3.32
CA LEU A 249 2.77 -3.96 2.39
C LEU A 249 2.74 -2.59 1.74
N LEU A 250 3.92 -2.09 1.38
CA LEU A 250 4.10 -0.85 0.66
C LEU A 250 5.16 -0.96 -0.42
N ILE A 251 5.02 -0.14 -1.45
CA ILE A 251 6.07 0.08 -2.45
C ILE A 251 6.94 1.25 -2.01
N GLU A 252 8.25 1.04 -1.92
CA GLU A 252 9.27 2.07 -1.75
C GLU A 252 10.15 2.12 -2.99
N GLN A 253 10.38 3.32 -3.52
CA GLN A 253 11.17 3.48 -4.74
C GLN A 253 11.94 4.80 -4.80
N GLY A 254 13.02 4.84 -5.58
CA GLY A 254 13.82 6.05 -5.74
C GLY A 254 15.24 5.80 -6.30
N PRO A 255 15.99 6.86 -6.62
CA PRO A 255 17.32 6.74 -7.20
C PRO A 255 18.39 6.40 -6.13
N GLY A 256 19.02 5.23 -6.27
CA GLY A 256 20.12 4.80 -5.42
C GLY A 256 21.42 5.57 -5.66
N LYS A 257 22.28 5.65 -4.64
CA LYS A 257 23.62 6.27 -4.76
C LYS A 257 24.58 5.47 -5.66
N ASP A 258 24.29 4.19 -5.88
CA ASP A 258 25.03 3.32 -6.79
C ASP A 258 24.68 3.56 -8.28
N GLY A 259 23.75 4.49 -8.55
CA GLY A 259 23.27 4.81 -9.90
C GLY A 259 22.11 3.93 -10.36
N ASN A 260 21.72 2.90 -9.60
CA ASN A 260 20.58 2.06 -9.92
C ASN A 260 19.30 2.61 -9.28
N TYR A 261 18.19 2.51 -10.00
CA TYR A 261 16.89 2.84 -9.43
C TYR A 261 16.35 1.67 -8.59
N ILE A 262 15.83 1.97 -7.41
CA ILE A 262 15.37 0.99 -6.43
C ILE A 262 13.85 0.89 -6.49
N ASN A 263 13.32 -0.33 -6.46
CA ASN A 263 11.88 -0.61 -6.28
C ASN A 263 11.75 -1.81 -5.33
N ARG A 264 11.20 -1.58 -4.14
CA ARG A 264 11.11 -2.57 -3.06
C ARG A 264 9.69 -2.63 -2.52
N ILE A 265 9.34 -3.82 -2.05
CA ILE A 265 8.13 -4.08 -1.27
C ILE A 265 8.55 -4.30 0.17
N ASN A 266 8.07 -3.44 1.06
CA ASN A 266 8.36 -3.49 2.48
C ASN A 266 7.08 -3.81 3.26
N GLU A 267 7.20 -4.57 4.35
CA GLU A 267 6.16 -4.73 5.37
C GLU A 267 6.34 -3.68 6.47
N ILE A 268 5.25 -3.11 6.95
CA ILE A 268 5.23 -2.25 8.15
C ILE A 268 4.13 -2.69 9.12
N ASP A 269 4.39 -2.56 10.43
CA ASP A 269 3.46 -2.88 11.53
C ASP A 269 3.12 -1.63 12.37
N PHE A 270 1.83 -1.37 12.57
CA PHE A 270 1.29 -0.21 13.29
C PHE A 270 0.92 -0.49 14.76
N ASN A 271 1.04 -1.73 15.27
CA ASN A 271 0.49 -2.10 16.58
C ASN A 271 1.17 -1.45 17.80
N ILE A 272 2.45 -1.10 17.69
CA ILE A 272 3.27 -0.66 18.84
C ILE A 272 3.75 0.79 18.65
N VAL A 273 3.26 1.45 17.60
CA VAL A 273 3.78 2.74 17.19
C VAL A 273 2.97 3.84 17.86
N GLU A 274 3.59 4.64 18.72
CA GLU A 274 2.98 5.87 19.25
C GLU A 274 2.69 6.85 18.11
N THR A 275 1.67 7.70 18.23
CA THR A 275 1.42 8.74 17.20
C THR A 275 2.41 9.89 17.37
N ILE A 276 2.69 10.58 16.27
CA ILE A 276 3.41 11.84 16.24
C ILE A 276 2.44 12.98 16.48
N GLU A 277 2.88 13.94 17.28
CA GLU A 277 2.20 15.21 17.53
C GLU A 277 3.09 16.35 17.00
N ASP A 278 3.09 16.54 15.68
CA ASP A 278 3.81 17.66 15.04
C ASP A 278 3.04 18.16 13.82
N ASP A 279 2.31 19.25 14.02
CA ASP A 279 1.56 19.96 12.98
C ASP A 279 2.31 21.18 12.43
N LYS A 280 3.47 21.52 13.00
CA LYS A 280 4.25 22.70 12.59
C LYS A 280 5.39 22.34 11.67
N GLY A 281 5.76 21.07 11.58
CA GLY A 281 6.81 20.54 10.71
C GLY A 281 8.20 20.71 11.32
N GLU A 282 8.30 20.53 12.64
CA GLU A 282 9.58 20.57 13.34
C GLU A 282 10.46 19.37 12.97
N ILE A 283 9.86 18.19 12.79
CA ILE A 283 10.60 16.98 12.45
C ILE A 283 11.20 17.06 11.03
N GLU A 284 10.49 17.68 10.08
CA GLU A 284 10.99 17.93 8.72
C GLU A 284 12.16 18.92 8.73
N ARG A 285 12.06 20.01 9.52
CA ARG A 285 13.11 21.04 9.59
C ARG A 285 14.40 20.54 10.23
N LYS A 286 14.30 19.59 11.17
CA LYS A 286 15.48 18.99 11.82
C LYS A 286 16.07 17.83 11.02
N GLY A 287 15.33 17.27 10.06
CA GLY A 287 15.72 16.04 9.38
C GLY A 287 15.86 14.88 10.35
N GLU A 288 14.95 14.78 11.32
CA GLU A 288 14.88 13.73 12.34
C GLU A 288 13.95 12.61 11.89
N VAL A 289 14.40 11.36 12.02
CA VAL A 289 13.52 10.19 11.90
C VAL A 289 12.89 9.94 13.28
N GLY A 290 11.57 9.75 13.34
CA GLY A 290 10.84 9.48 14.60
C GLY A 290 10.66 10.69 15.53
N GLY A 291 10.94 11.90 15.05
CA GLY A 291 10.88 13.14 15.81
C GLY A 291 11.82 13.19 17.02
N LEU A 292 11.60 14.18 17.91
CA LEU A 292 12.23 14.23 19.23
C LEU A 292 11.84 12.93 19.96
N PHE A 293 12.78 12.01 20.17
CA PHE A 293 12.66 10.76 20.95
C PHE A 293 12.19 9.46 20.24
N GLY A 294 12.13 9.39 18.91
CA GLY A 294 11.89 8.12 18.19
C GLY A 294 10.45 7.58 18.27
N LYS A 295 9.47 8.46 18.49
CA LYS A 295 8.03 8.14 18.50
C LYS A 295 7.48 8.14 17.07
N GLY A 296 6.51 7.28 16.78
CA GLY A 296 5.88 7.30 15.46
C GLY A 296 6.68 6.71 14.32
N GLU A 297 7.91 6.30 14.55
CA GLU A 297 8.75 5.70 13.53
C GLU A 297 8.29 4.29 13.19
N LEU A 298 8.00 4.08 11.90
CA LEU A 298 7.71 2.77 11.32
C LEU A 298 9.01 2.02 11.06
N LYS A 299 8.96 0.69 11.17
CA LYS A 299 10.11 -0.18 10.96
C LYS A 299 9.88 -1.03 9.71
N PRO A 300 10.28 -0.54 8.52
CA PRO A 300 10.15 -1.33 7.30
C PRO A 300 10.98 -2.61 7.36
N GLN A 301 10.39 -3.69 6.88
CA GLN A 301 11.08 -4.94 6.60
C GLN A 301 10.98 -5.24 5.11
N GLU A 302 12.10 -5.31 4.40
CA GLU A 302 12.12 -5.68 2.99
C GLU A 302 11.60 -7.11 2.79
N ILE A 303 10.63 -7.25 1.90
CA ILE A 303 10.03 -8.52 1.46
C ILE A 303 10.48 -8.88 0.05
N ILE A 304 10.45 -7.91 -0.88
CA ILE A 304 10.84 -8.12 -2.29
C ILE A 304 11.63 -6.91 -2.78
N ASN A 305 12.77 -7.13 -3.42
CA ASN A 305 13.38 -6.14 -4.32
C ASN A 305 13.00 -6.50 -5.77
N LEU A 306 12.14 -5.70 -6.39
CA LEU A 306 11.56 -6.00 -7.71
C LEU A 306 12.63 -6.10 -8.81
N ARG A 307 13.72 -5.34 -8.67
CA ARG A 307 14.83 -5.34 -9.64
C ARG A 307 15.51 -6.71 -9.74
N ASN A 308 15.45 -7.53 -8.69
CA ASN A 308 15.98 -8.91 -8.70
C ASN A 308 15.14 -9.88 -9.55
N TYR A 309 13.93 -9.48 -9.94
CA TYR A 309 12.96 -10.32 -10.67
C TYR A 309 12.60 -9.72 -12.03
N GLY A 310 13.49 -8.93 -12.61
CA GLY A 310 13.34 -8.40 -13.97
C GLY A 310 12.54 -7.11 -14.09
N TRP A 311 12.09 -6.50 -12.99
CA TRP A 311 11.39 -5.21 -13.04
C TRP A 311 12.30 -4.10 -13.61
N ARG A 312 11.90 -3.49 -14.73
CA ARG A 312 12.66 -2.41 -15.40
C ARG A 312 11.99 -1.04 -15.35
N HIS A 313 10.69 -0.94 -15.08
CA HIS A 313 10.00 0.34 -14.95
C HIS A 313 10.55 1.16 -13.78
N ASN A 314 10.52 2.49 -13.89
CA ASN A 314 10.94 3.36 -12.78
C ASN A 314 9.86 3.42 -11.69
N LYS A 315 8.59 3.45 -12.09
CA LYS A 315 7.45 3.58 -11.17
C LYS A 315 6.73 2.24 -11.05
N ALA A 316 6.83 1.62 -9.88
CA ALA A 316 5.91 0.60 -9.41
C ALA A 316 4.81 1.30 -8.63
N GLU A 317 3.57 0.98 -8.98
CA GLU A 317 2.37 1.56 -8.38
C GLU A 317 1.44 0.43 -7.92
N GLY A 318 0.14 0.66 -7.87
CA GLY A 318 -0.94 -0.30 -7.62
C GLY A 318 -0.52 -1.69 -7.14
N ILE A 319 -0.73 -1.95 -5.84
CA ILE A 319 -0.36 -3.20 -5.19
C ILE A 319 -1.58 -3.92 -4.60
N ALA A 320 -1.73 -5.22 -4.85
CA ALA A 320 -2.80 -6.01 -4.27
C ALA A 320 -2.30 -7.35 -3.70
N LEU A 321 -2.89 -7.78 -2.59
CA LEU A 321 -2.66 -9.10 -2.00
C LEU A 321 -3.81 -10.07 -2.30
N THR A 322 -3.45 -11.32 -2.60
CA THR A 322 -4.39 -12.41 -2.92
C THR A 322 -3.95 -13.71 -2.23
N GLU A 323 -4.73 -14.79 -2.40
CA GLU A 323 -4.39 -16.13 -1.88
C GLU A 323 -4.10 -16.11 -0.36
N LYS A 324 -4.85 -15.27 0.39
CA LYS A 324 -4.66 -15.01 1.83
C LYS A 324 -3.26 -14.50 2.16
N GLY A 325 -2.74 -13.58 1.33
CA GLY A 325 -1.45 -12.92 1.51
C GLY A 325 -0.27 -13.66 0.89
N ARG A 326 -0.51 -14.71 0.07
CA ARG A 326 0.59 -15.49 -0.53
C ARG A 326 1.10 -14.89 -1.83
N THR A 327 0.26 -14.17 -2.56
CA THR A 327 0.61 -13.67 -3.88
C THR A 327 0.38 -12.16 -3.91
N ILE A 328 1.43 -11.43 -4.26
CA ILE A 328 1.44 -9.98 -4.44
C ILE A 328 1.29 -9.70 -5.93
N TYR A 329 0.36 -8.82 -6.29
CA TYR A 329 0.25 -8.27 -7.63
C TYR A 329 0.66 -6.80 -7.63
N ILE A 330 1.34 -6.37 -8.70
CA ILE A 330 1.85 -5.00 -8.86
C ILE A 330 1.56 -4.53 -10.28
N THR A 331 1.13 -3.28 -10.43
CA THR A 331 1.06 -2.60 -11.73
C THR A 331 2.20 -1.61 -11.89
N ASN A 332 2.68 -1.45 -13.13
CA ASN A 332 3.54 -0.31 -13.46
C ASN A 332 2.69 0.89 -13.85
N ASP A 333 3.22 2.08 -13.59
CA ASP A 333 2.72 3.30 -14.18
C ASP A 333 3.33 3.55 -15.56
N ILE A 334 2.61 4.26 -16.41
CA ILE A 334 3.08 4.73 -17.72
C ILE A 334 3.02 6.26 -17.72
N ASP A 335 3.99 6.88 -17.05
CA ASP A 335 4.18 8.34 -17.02
C ASP A 335 4.61 8.96 -18.37
N ASN A 336 4.51 8.22 -19.48
CA ASN A 336 5.01 8.59 -20.83
C ASN A 336 6.50 9.00 -20.88
N LYS A 337 7.28 8.73 -19.83
CA LYS A 337 8.73 8.96 -19.75
C LYS A 337 9.46 7.63 -19.89
N VAL A 338 9.65 7.20 -21.13
CA VAL A 338 10.45 6.01 -21.44
C VAL A 338 11.93 6.36 -21.36
N ASP A 339 12.72 5.62 -20.57
CA ASP A 339 14.17 5.70 -20.66
C ASP A 339 14.64 4.88 -21.86
N LEU A 340 14.87 5.57 -22.99
CA LEU A 340 15.25 4.96 -24.27
C LEU A 340 16.60 4.21 -24.22
N ASN A 341 17.36 4.29 -23.11
CA ASN A 341 18.63 3.60 -22.94
C ASN A 341 18.50 2.18 -22.34
N ILE A 342 17.28 1.78 -21.96
CA ILE A 342 17.02 0.44 -21.42
C ILE A 342 16.46 -0.44 -22.54
N ASN A 343 17.08 -1.61 -22.74
CA ASN A 343 16.48 -2.64 -23.58
C ASN A 343 15.35 -3.31 -22.77
N TYR A 344 14.11 -2.97 -23.08
CA TYR A 344 12.97 -3.55 -22.40
C TYR A 344 12.52 -4.83 -23.09
N GLU A 345 12.44 -5.94 -22.35
CA GLU A 345 11.75 -7.16 -22.82
C GLU A 345 10.22 -6.95 -22.92
N GLN A 346 9.71 -5.97 -22.18
CA GLN A 346 8.31 -5.54 -22.12
C GLN A 346 8.16 -4.16 -22.76
N ASP A 347 7.03 -3.85 -23.36
CA ASP A 347 6.83 -2.54 -23.96
C ASP A 347 6.70 -1.47 -22.85
N PRO A 348 7.61 -0.49 -22.75
CA PRO A 348 7.58 0.52 -21.69
C PRO A 348 6.35 1.44 -21.77
N LEU A 349 5.60 1.39 -22.86
CA LEU A 349 4.33 2.11 -23.05
C LEU A 349 3.11 1.24 -22.73
N LYS A 350 3.27 0.06 -22.13
CA LYS A 350 2.16 -0.81 -21.76
C LYS A 350 2.07 -1.03 -20.26
N VAL A 351 0.86 -1.35 -19.82
CA VAL A 351 0.57 -1.68 -18.43
C VAL A 351 0.67 -3.19 -18.28
N TYR A 352 1.43 -3.62 -17.29
CA TYR A 352 1.60 -5.00 -16.91
C TYR A 352 1.04 -5.22 -15.52
N LEU A 353 0.38 -6.36 -15.35
CA LEU A 353 0.06 -6.92 -14.05
C LEU A 353 1.15 -7.94 -13.71
N TRP A 354 2.01 -7.60 -12.78
CA TRP A 354 3.06 -8.49 -12.27
C TRP A 354 2.55 -9.31 -11.11
N GLU A 355 2.96 -10.57 -11.07
CA GLU A 355 2.61 -11.53 -10.04
C GLU A 355 3.88 -11.99 -9.32
N PHE A 356 3.87 -11.97 -7.99
CA PHE A 356 4.95 -12.48 -7.15
C PHE A 356 4.37 -13.43 -6.10
N ARG A 357 4.65 -14.73 -6.25
CA ARG A 357 4.19 -15.74 -5.31
C ARG A 357 5.23 -16.00 -4.23
N LEU A 358 4.87 -15.69 -2.98
CA LEU A 358 5.69 -15.97 -1.82
C LEU A 358 5.67 -17.47 -1.47
N ASP A 359 6.80 -17.97 -0.99
CA ASP A 359 6.91 -19.31 -0.46
C ASP A 359 6.13 -19.49 0.87
N ASN A 360 6.11 -20.72 1.38
CA ASN A 360 5.34 -21.03 2.59
C ASN A 360 5.90 -20.39 3.88
N SER A 361 7.07 -19.75 3.84
CA SER A 361 7.65 -19.11 5.03
C SER A 361 6.84 -17.90 5.50
N PHE A 362 6.11 -17.23 4.59
CA PHE A 362 5.18 -16.15 4.93
C PHE A 362 3.99 -16.62 5.79
N LYS A 363 3.47 -17.84 5.55
CA LYS A 363 2.44 -18.42 6.42
C LYS A 363 2.98 -18.75 7.81
N ILE A 364 4.25 -19.16 7.88
CA ILE A 364 4.92 -19.46 9.14
C ILE A 364 5.15 -18.17 9.95
N SER A 365 5.57 -17.07 9.32
CA SER A 365 5.69 -15.77 10.02
C SER A 365 4.34 -15.29 10.56
N LEU A 366 3.26 -15.36 9.77
CA LEU A 366 1.92 -14.98 10.22
C LEU A 366 1.41 -15.84 11.40
N LEU A 367 1.65 -17.15 11.37
CA LEU A 367 1.28 -18.06 12.46
C LEU A 367 2.13 -17.88 13.72
N VAL A 368 3.44 -17.60 13.56
CA VAL A 368 4.35 -17.31 14.68
C VAL A 368 3.95 -16.00 15.36
N ASP A 369 3.60 -14.96 14.61
CA ASP A 369 3.09 -13.69 15.17
C ASP A 369 1.82 -13.91 16.00
N ILE A 370 0.87 -14.69 15.50
CA ILE A 370 -0.32 -15.08 16.24
C ILE A 370 0.06 -15.83 17.53
N ALA A 371 0.94 -16.83 17.44
CA ALA A 371 1.38 -17.62 18.59
C ALA A 371 2.09 -16.75 19.66
N TYR A 372 2.95 -15.81 19.26
CA TYR A 372 3.66 -14.91 20.15
C TYR A 372 2.72 -13.95 20.89
N ARG A 373 1.61 -13.56 20.25
CA ARG A 373 0.59 -12.64 20.83
C ARG A 373 -0.34 -13.33 21.82
N ILE A 374 -0.70 -14.59 21.59
CA ILE A 374 -1.62 -15.31 22.47
C ILE A 374 -0.88 -15.93 23.68
N ALA A 375 0.41 -16.26 23.53
CA ALA A 375 1.20 -16.92 24.57
C ALA A 375 1.22 -16.17 25.92
N PRO A 376 1.41 -14.83 26.00
CA PRO A 376 1.37 -14.09 27.26
C PRO A 376 0.01 -14.21 27.98
N GLY A 377 -1.09 -14.15 27.23
CA GLY A 377 -2.44 -14.29 27.77
C GLY A 377 -2.72 -15.69 28.32
N ILE A 378 -2.27 -16.74 27.61
CA ILE A 378 -2.39 -18.13 28.06
C ILE A 378 -1.52 -18.40 29.30
N ILE A 379 -0.27 -17.90 29.33
CA ILE A 379 0.63 -18.02 30.48
C ILE A 379 0.02 -17.32 31.72
N THR A 380 -0.57 -16.14 31.54
CA THR A 380 -1.23 -15.39 32.62
C THR A 380 -2.46 -16.12 33.16
N LEU A 381 -3.30 -16.69 32.29
CA LEU A 381 -4.44 -17.51 32.69
C LEU A 381 -4.02 -18.78 33.46
N ILE A 382 -2.93 -19.43 33.03
CA ILE A 382 -2.37 -20.61 33.71
C ILE A 382 -1.81 -20.22 35.10
N ALA A 383 -1.11 -19.08 35.20
CA ALA A 383 -0.59 -18.57 36.47
C ALA A 383 -1.72 -18.22 37.45
N MET A 384 -2.79 -17.55 36.98
CA MET A 384 -4.00 -17.29 37.78
C MET A 384 -4.68 -18.59 38.24
N ALA A 385 -4.83 -19.58 37.35
CA ALA A 385 -5.44 -20.86 37.68
C ALA A 385 -4.62 -21.62 38.75
N PHE A 386 -3.29 -21.52 38.71
CA PHE A 386 -2.39 -22.13 39.69
C PHE A 386 -2.45 -21.41 41.05
N LEU A 387 -2.50 -20.07 41.05
CA LEU A 387 -2.66 -19.26 42.27
C LEU A 387 -4.03 -19.46 42.93
N LEU A 388 -5.10 -19.59 42.15
CA LEU A 388 -6.45 -19.89 42.65
C LEU A 388 -6.55 -21.31 43.25
N ARG A 389 -5.75 -22.26 42.75
CA ARG A 389 -5.67 -23.62 43.32
C ARG A 389 -4.92 -23.63 44.65
N LYS A 390 -3.83 -22.86 44.78
CA LYS A 390 -3.06 -22.71 46.03
C LYS A 390 -3.81 -21.99 47.15
N ARG A 391 -4.82 -21.17 46.84
CA ARG A 391 -5.69 -20.51 47.84
C ARG A 391 -6.82 -21.41 48.37
N LYS A 392 -7.06 -22.56 47.73
CA LYS A 392 -8.09 -23.54 48.13
C LYS A 392 -7.51 -24.80 48.81
N SER A 393 -6.19 -24.83 49.02
CA SER A 393 -5.44 -25.78 49.85
C SER A 393 -4.88 -25.02 51.04
#